data_AF-A0A1S3AQR6-F1
#
_entry.id   AF-A0A1S3AQR6-F1
#
_cell.length_a   1.000
_cell.length_b   1.000
_cell.length_c   1.000
_cell.angle_alpha   90.00
_cell.angle_beta   90.00
_cell.angle_gamma   90.00
#
_symmetry.space_group_name_H-M   'P 1'
#
loop_
_entity.id
_entity.type
_entity.pdbx_description
1 polymer ?
#
loop_
_entity_poly.entity_id
_entity_poly.type
_entity_poly.pdbx_seq_one_letter_code
_entity_poly.pdbx_strand_id
1 'polypeptide(L)'
;MNKLEPPSLQNLAIESLVRNKDLAIDALKALPAAFFPTLFLEAYRHRCLEILKAIVPAWPFPCLPLGGLEPDMMPWNQRVSAVLDGIDVLLAQSVGPRRCKLQVLDLRNTGQEFWTGRTRVKLSGHSPREEPWTSQCSRMRKPLPLLEVFTRLHIHDSCPDSFSSHLLQWVKKRKAVHLCFVKVTIVSVILSRCRLQYIELLCIKELEVYNTWTFPTLKMFAHLMGKMKNLKKLTLHIDARAATTHEELELGRRCVSQFTCQFLHLRHLRELYLQSPYFLQGHLEQLLRSLANPLEVLSLTHCMFTEKDLTHLFRSPHLTHLKDLCLRGVPLISVSEPLLALLEVNAATLQHLDLGLCGLQDTQLEALLPALSSCSQLSSLSLHGNCLSMATLEKLLRFTSGLSRLRQEIYPAPLETFSPQGFLQPQTFDLLCSQLFGVLRDIGCSRTILVSPKPCLSGILMLGNWTVTASCSNCLCHSKKLSFGLSET
;
A
#
# COMPACT_ATOMS: atom_id res chain seq x y z
N MET A 1 -14.48 -38.68 11.14
CA MET A 1 -15.55 -38.35 10.16
C MET A 1 -16.05 -36.95 10.48
N ASN A 2 -15.72 -35.96 9.64
CA ASN A 2 -16.26 -34.60 9.80
C ASN A 2 -17.76 -34.64 9.50
N LYS A 3 -18.61 -34.35 10.49
CA LYS A 3 -20.05 -34.14 10.28
C LYS A 3 -20.21 -32.90 9.39
N LEU A 4 -20.48 -33.12 8.11
CA LEU A 4 -21.01 -32.07 7.24
C LEU A 4 -22.42 -31.76 7.74
N GLU A 5 -22.62 -30.54 8.21
CA GLU A 5 -23.97 -30.03 8.48
C GLU A 5 -24.83 -30.12 7.20
N PRO A 6 -26.12 -30.49 7.32
CA PRO A 6 -27.00 -30.56 6.16
C PRO A 6 -27.13 -29.18 5.48
N PRO A 7 -27.14 -29.12 4.14
CA PRO A 7 -27.25 -27.86 3.42
C PRO A 7 -28.56 -27.15 3.78
N SER A 8 -28.47 -25.83 4.00
CA SER A 8 -29.66 -25.02 4.30
C SER A 8 -30.65 -25.03 3.12
N LEU A 9 -31.95 -24.80 3.42
CA LEU A 9 -32.98 -24.67 2.38
C LEU A 9 -32.64 -23.59 1.35
N GLN A 10 -31.99 -22.51 1.79
CA GLN A 10 -31.50 -21.46 0.90
C GLN A 10 -30.45 -21.99 -0.09
N ASN A 11 -29.49 -22.80 0.37
CA ASN A 11 -28.46 -23.36 -0.50
C ASN A 11 -29.07 -24.34 -1.51
N LEU A 12 -29.98 -25.21 -1.06
CA LEU A 12 -30.69 -26.15 -1.94
C LEU A 12 -31.53 -25.43 -3.01
N ALA A 13 -32.22 -24.36 -2.63
CA ALA A 13 -32.99 -23.55 -3.57
C ALA A 13 -32.07 -22.90 -4.62
N ILE A 14 -30.92 -22.35 -4.20
CA ILE A 14 -29.95 -21.73 -5.12
C ILE A 14 -29.32 -22.77 -6.05
N GLU A 15 -28.92 -23.92 -5.53
CA GLU A 15 -28.41 -25.03 -6.36
C GLU A 15 -29.43 -25.46 -7.41
N SER A 16 -30.72 -25.57 -7.03
CA SER A 16 -31.80 -25.89 -7.95
C SER A 16 -31.97 -24.81 -9.04
N LEU A 17 -31.88 -23.53 -8.67
CA LEU A 17 -31.98 -22.42 -9.62
C LEU A 17 -30.79 -22.43 -10.58
N VAL A 18 -29.56 -22.60 -10.09
CA VAL A 18 -28.35 -22.63 -10.94
C VAL A 18 -28.39 -23.79 -11.95
N ARG A 19 -29.04 -24.91 -11.62
CA ARG A 19 -29.27 -26.04 -12.54
C ARG A 19 -30.31 -25.77 -13.63
N ASN A 20 -31.27 -24.88 -13.38
CA ASN A 20 -32.32 -24.53 -14.34
C ASN A 20 -32.30 -23.04 -14.65
N LYS A 21 -31.60 -22.69 -15.74
CA LYS A 21 -31.41 -21.31 -16.20
C LYS A 21 -32.72 -20.53 -16.34
N ASP A 22 -33.74 -21.11 -16.97
CA ASP A 22 -34.98 -20.39 -17.26
C ASP A 22 -35.74 -20.09 -15.96
N LEU A 23 -35.82 -21.07 -15.07
CA LEU A 23 -36.37 -20.87 -13.72
C LEU A 23 -35.59 -19.82 -12.93
N ALA A 24 -34.25 -19.82 -13.01
CA ALA A 24 -33.42 -18.82 -12.34
C ALA A 24 -33.73 -17.41 -12.82
N ILE A 25 -33.79 -17.20 -14.14
CA ILE A 25 -34.05 -15.89 -14.74
C ILE A 25 -35.46 -15.39 -14.39
N ASP A 26 -36.46 -16.26 -14.45
CA ASP A 26 -37.83 -15.89 -14.06
C ASP A 26 -37.95 -15.58 -12.56
N ALA A 27 -37.25 -16.34 -11.71
CA ALA A 27 -37.24 -16.12 -10.28
C ALA A 27 -36.73 -14.73 -9.90
N LEU A 28 -35.80 -14.12 -10.65
CA LEU A 28 -35.24 -12.79 -10.35
C LEU A 28 -36.30 -11.69 -10.20
N LYS A 29 -37.46 -11.84 -10.87
CA LYS A 29 -38.59 -10.89 -10.78
C LYS A 29 -39.20 -10.84 -9.37
N ALA A 30 -39.22 -11.99 -8.67
CA ALA A 30 -39.85 -12.15 -7.37
C ALA A 30 -38.84 -12.33 -6.21
N LEU A 31 -37.60 -12.74 -6.53
CA LEU A 31 -36.59 -13.12 -5.55
C LEU A 31 -36.29 -11.99 -4.54
N PRO A 32 -36.24 -12.27 -3.22
CA PRO A 32 -35.84 -11.29 -2.23
C PRO A 32 -34.35 -10.90 -2.36
N ALA A 33 -34.02 -9.66 -2.01
CA ALA A 33 -32.66 -9.12 -2.15
C ALA A 33 -31.58 -9.96 -1.42
N ALA A 34 -31.94 -10.63 -0.33
CA ALA A 34 -31.03 -11.46 0.45
C ALA A 34 -30.45 -12.67 -0.33
N PHE A 35 -31.14 -13.15 -1.37
CA PHE A 35 -30.69 -14.32 -2.14
C PHE A 35 -29.76 -13.95 -3.31
N PHE A 36 -29.74 -12.68 -3.74
CA PHE A 36 -28.95 -12.24 -4.89
C PHE A 36 -27.44 -12.47 -4.74
N PRO A 37 -26.79 -12.13 -3.60
CA PRO A 37 -25.35 -12.36 -3.45
C PRO A 37 -24.99 -13.84 -3.55
N THR A 38 -25.77 -14.72 -2.91
CA THR A 38 -25.51 -16.16 -2.92
C THR A 38 -25.78 -16.76 -4.30
N LEU A 39 -26.88 -16.37 -4.97
CA LEU A 39 -27.17 -16.81 -6.34
C LEU A 39 -26.09 -16.34 -7.33
N PHE A 40 -25.64 -15.10 -7.21
CA PHE A 40 -24.57 -14.56 -8.05
C PHE A 40 -23.26 -15.33 -7.84
N LEU A 41 -22.88 -15.58 -6.59
CA LEU A 41 -21.67 -16.31 -6.26
C LEU A 41 -21.69 -17.74 -6.81
N GLU A 42 -22.80 -18.45 -6.68
CA GLU A 42 -22.94 -19.80 -7.23
C GLU A 42 -22.96 -19.81 -8.76
N ALA A 43 -23.69 -18.89 -9.40
CA ALA A 43 -23.64 -18.73 -10.85
C ALA A 43 -22.23 -18.38 -11.34
N TYR A 44 -21.46 -17.60 -10.56
CA TYR A 44 -20.08 -17.23 -10.86
C TYR A 44 -19.12 -18.43 -10.76
N ARG A 45 -19.28 -19.28 -9.73
CA ARG A 45 -18.51 -20.52 -9.54
C ARG A 45 -18.78 -21.54 -10.62
N HIS A 46 -20.06 -21.75 -10.93
CA HIS A 46 -20.52 -22.72 -11.93
C HIS A 46 -20.45 -22.21 -13.38
N ARG A 47 -19.96 -20.98 -13.59
CA ARG A 47 -19.84 -20.33 -14.92
C ARG A 47 -21.18 -20.27 -15.67
N CYS A 48 -22.28 -20.05 -14.94
CA CYS A 48 -23.61 -19.87 -15.52
C CYS A 48 -23.75 -18.44 -16.07
N LEU A 49 -23.08 -18.17 -17.20
CA LEU A 49 -22.92 -16.83 -17.79
C LEU A 49 -24.24 -16.11 -18.02
N GLU A 50 -25.25 -16.85 -18.48
CA GLU A 50 -26.58 -16.30 -18.77
C GLU A 50 -27.32 -15.86 -17.52
N ILE A 51 -27.15 -16.59 -16.42
CA ILE A 51 -27.70 -16.22 -15.11
C ILE A 51 -26.96 -14.99 -14.59
N LEU A 52 -25.62 -14.94 -14.70
CA LEU A 52 -24.83 -13.74 -14.32
C LEU A 52 -25.30 -12.50 -15.08
N LYS A 53 -25.45 -12.61 -16.40
CA LYS A 53 -25.94 -11.54 -17.27
C LYS A 53 -27.34 -11.05 -16.87
N ALA A 54 -28.23 -11.97 -16.49
CA ALA A 54 -29.60 -11.62 -16.07
C ALA A 54 -29.68 -11.04 -14.64
N ILE A 55 -28.78 -11.43 -13.73
CA ILE A 55 -28.76 -10.91 -12.36
C ILE A 55 -28.41 -9.42 -12.32
N VAL A 56 -27.46 -8.97 -13.14
CA VAL A 56 -26.96 -7.58 -13.16
C VAL A 56 -28.08 -6.53 -13.29
N PRO A 57 -28.98 -6.60 -14.30
CA PRO A 57 -30.07 -5.64 -14.42
C PRO A 57 -31.16 -5.80 -13.34
N ALA A 58 -31.10 -6.83 -12.50
CA ALA A 58 -31.99 -7.04 -11.36
C ALA A 58 -31.29 -6.79 -10.00
N TRP A 59 -30.01 -6.36 -10.00
CA TRP A 59 -29.18 -6.30 -8.81
C TRP A 59 -29.74 -5.29 -7.77
N PRO A 60 -30.07 -5.73 -6.55
CA PRO A 60 -30.84 -4.92 -5.60
C PRO A 60 -29.98 -4.01 -4.73
N PHE A 61 -28.66 -3.97 -4.94
CA PHE A 61 -27.71 -3.17 -4.16
C PHE A 61 -27.05 -2.08 -5.01
N PRO A 62 -26.60 -0.96 -4.41
CA PRO A 62 -25.92 0.10 -5.14
C PRO A 62 -24.58 -0.32 -5.74
N CYS A 63 -23.91 -1.29 -5.13
CA CYS A 63 -22.60 -1.77 -5.55
C CYS A 63 -22.58 -3.27 -5.80
N LEU A 64 -21.90 -3.67 -6.88
CA LEU A 64 -21.49 -5.04 -7.16
C LEU A 64 -19.96 -5.13 -7.03
N PRO A 65 -19.43 -5.64 -5.90
CA PRO A 65 -17.99 -5.76 -5.66
C PRO A 65 -17.42 -7.02 -6.32
N LEU A 66 -17.41 -7.04 -7.65
CA LEU A 66 -17.00 -8.19 -8.44
C LEU A 66 -15.53 -8.58 -8.20
N GLY A 67 -14.63 -7.60 -8.04
CA GLY A 67 -13.21 -7.88 -7.81
C GLY A 67 -12.93 -8.56 -6.46
N GLY A 68 -13.86 -8.55 -5.50
CA GLY A 68 -13.75 -9.34 -4.27
C GLY A 68 -13.86 -10.85 -4.47
N LEU A 69 -14.32 -11.31 -5.64
CA LEU A 69 -14.43 -12.73 -5.99
C LEU A 69 -13.16 -13.31 -6.62
N GLU A 70 -12.23 -12.46 -7.07
CA GLU A 70 -10.94 -12.85 -7.63
C GLU A 70 -9.83 -12.04 -6.95
N PRO A 71 -9.08 -12.62 -6.00
CA PRO A 71 -8.08 -11.89 -5.22
C PRO A 71 -6.82 -11.47 -6.01
N ASP A 72 -6.60 -12.05 -7.19
CA ASP A 72 -5.48 -11.72 -8.09
C ASP A 72 -5.90 -10.70 -9.15
N MET A 73 -4.94 -10.15 -9.92
CA MET A 73 -5.23 -9.24 -11.04
C MET A 73 -6.30 -9.86 -11.96
N MET A 74 -7.52 -9.35 -11.86
CA MET A 74 -8.71 -9.88 -12.52
C MET A 74 -8.47 -10.00 -14.03
N PRO A 75 -8.23 -11.21 -14.58
CA PRO A 75 -8.01 -11.35 -16.00
C PRO A 75 -9.34 -11.19 -16.73
N TRP A 76 -9.29 -10.65 -17.96
CA TRP A 76 -10.47 -10.65 -18.80
C TRP A 76 -10.96 -12.08 -19.02
N ASN A 77 -12.16 -12.41 -18.53
CA ASN A 77 -12.73 -13.74 -18.63
C ASN A 77 -14.23 -13.68 -18.97
N GLN A 78 -14.80 -14.83 -19.36
CA GLN A 78 -16.20 -14.92 -19.78
C GLN A 78 -17.19 -14.45 -18.71
N ARG A 79 -16.86 -14.58 -17.41
CA ARG A 79 -17.72 -14.14 -16.31
C ARG A 79 -17.77 -12.62 -16.22
N VAL A 80 -16.62 -11.94 -16.39
CA VAL A 80 -16.56 -10.48 -16.49
C VAL A 80 -17.35 -10.01 -17.70
N SER A 81 -17.16 -10.66 -18.84
CA SER A 81 -17.92 -10.35 -20.07
C SER A 81 -19.42 -10.46 -19.82
N ALA A 82 -19.89 -11.54 -19.18
CA ALA A 82 -21.31 -11.71 -18.86
C ALA A 82 -21.86 -10.61 -17.95
N VAL A 83 -21.08 -10.14 -16.97
CA VAL A 83 -21.47 -9.02 -16.11
C VAL A 83 -21.56 -7.71 -16.89
N LEU A 84 -20.58 -7.44 -17.76
CA LEU A 84 -20.58 -6.25 -18.62
C LEU A 84 -21.73 -6.29 -19.65
N ASP A 85 -22.04 -7.45 -20.21
CA ASP A 85 -23.22 -7.65 -21.07
C ASP A 85 -24.52 -7.42 -20.30
N GLY A 86 -24.57 -7.78 -19.02
CA GLY A 86 -25.70 -7.49 -18.13
C GLY A 86 -25.86 -5.99 -17.87
N ILE A 87 -24.75 -5.25 -17.78
CA ILE A 87 -24.77 -3.78 -17.72
C ILE A 87 -25.30 -3.20 -19.03
N ASP A 88 -24.95 -3.76 -20.18
CA ASP A 88 -25.49 -3.30 -21.47
C ASP A 88 -27.00 -3.43 -21.55
N VAL A 89 -27.52 -4.56 -21.04
CA VAL A 89 -28.96 -4.77 -20.91
C VAL A 89 -29.58 -3.73 -19.97
N LEU A 90 -28.93 -3.40 -18.86
CA LEU A 90 -29.40 -2.37 -17.92
C LEU A 90 -29.42 -0.97 -18.57
N LEU A 91 -28.36 -0.61 -19.29
CA LEU A 91 -28.23 0.71 -19.93
C LEU A 91 -29.16 0.90 -21.14
N ALA A 92 -29.56 -0.19 -21.80
CA ALA A 92 -30.50 -0.15 -22.92
C ALA A 92 -31.96 0.03 -22.49
N GLN A 93 -32.30 -0.16 -21.20
CA GLN A 93 -33.67 -0.05 -20.71
C GLN A 93 -34.08 1.43 -20.57
N SER A 94 -35.12 1.83 -21.29
CA SER A 94 -35.67 3.21 -21.28
C SER A 94 -36.42 3.56 -19.99
N VAL A 95 -36.93 2.55 -19.28
CA VAL A 95 -37.53 2.67 -17.95
C VAL A 95 -36.70 1.80 -17.02
N GLY A 96 -35.97 2.43 -16.09
CA GLY A 96 -35.12 1.71 -15.15
C GLY A 96 -35.93 0.64 -14.40
N PRO A 97 -35.43 -0.61 -14.30
CA PRO A 97 -36.16 -1.66 -13.61
C PRO A 97 -36.34 -1.24 -12.14
N ARG A 98 -37.60 -1.16 -11.67
CA ARG A 98 -37.97 -0.60 -10.34
C ARG A 98 -37.16 -1.16 -9.16
N ARG A 99 -36.58 -2.36 -9.30
CA ARG A 99 -35.82 -3.07 -8.27
C ARG A 99 -34.30 -2.95 -8.39
N CYS A 100 -33.76 -2.60 -9.57
CA CYS A 100 -32.32 -2.47 -9.73
C CYS A 100 -31.83 -1.20 -9.06
N LYS A 101 -30.78 -1.33 -8.25
CA LYS A 101 -30.14 -0.20 -7.59
C LYS A 101 -28.70 -0.01 -8.01
N LEU A 102 -28.19 -0.84 -8.93
CA LEU A 102 -26.79 -0.85 -9.31
C LEU A 102 -26.35 0.51 -9.87
N GLN A 103 -25.42 1.14 -9.16
CA GLN A 103 -24.75 2.39 -9.54
C GLN A 103 -23.24 2.17 -9.72
N VAL A 104 -22.73 1.06 -9.22
CA VAL A 104 -21.30 0.82 -9.07
C VAL A 104 -20.94 -0.60 -9.42
N LEU A 105 -20.01 -0.76 -10.36
CA LEU A 105 -19.25 -1.99 -10.52
C LEU A 105 -17.85 -1.80 -9.94
N ASP A 106 -17.54 -2.48 -8.83
CA ASP A 106 -16.21 -2.42 -8.22
C ASP A 106 -15.39 -3.66 -8.62
N LEU A 107 -14.40 -3.43 -9.48
CA LEU A 107 -13.46 -4.43 -10.00
C LEU A 107 -12.15 -4.47 -9.19
N ARG A 108 -12.04 -3.66 -8.13
CA ARG A 108 -10.90 -3.72 -7.21
C ARG A 108 -11.01 -4.97 -6.33
N ASN A 109 -9.87 -5.40 -5.79
CA ASN A 109 -9.81 -6.48 -4.81
C ASN A 109 -10.36 -6.02 -3.45
N THR A 110 -11.64 -5.66 -3.42
CA THR A 110 -12.41 -5.10 -2.30
C THR A 110 -13.77 -5.80 -2.19
N GLY A 111 -14.44 -5.67 -1.03
CA GLY A 111 -15.79 -6.20 -0.84
C GLY A 111 -15.87 -7.65 -0.37
N GLN A 112 -14.78 -8.22 0.13
CA GLN A 112 -14.77 -9.53 0.79
C GLN A 112 -15.71 -9.54 2.00
N GLU A 113 -15.80 -8.45 2.76
CA GLU A 113 -16.78 -8.30 3.86
C GLU A 113 -18.23 -8.36 3.35
N PHE A 114 -18.51 -7.76 2.19
CA PHE A 114 -19.84 -7.83 1.56
C PHE A 114 -20.18 -9.28 1.22
N TRP A 115 -19.27 -10.01 0.56
CA TRP A 115 -19.50 -11.40 0.18
C TRP A 115 -19.59 -12.32 1.41
N THR A 116 -18.61 -12.27 2.30
CA THR A 116 -18.56 -13.10 3.52
C THR A 116 -19.77 -12.87 4.42
N GLY A 117 -20.18 -11.61 4.61
CA GLY A 117 -21.35 -11.28 5.43
C GLY A 117 -22.69 -11.73 4.83
N ARG A 118 -22.79 -11.82 3.50
CA ARG A 118 -24.05 -12.18 2.80
C ARG A 118 -24.15 -13.65 2.41
N THR A 119 -23.03 -14.31 2.12
CA THR A 119 -23.01 -15.71 1.65
C THR A 119 -22.49 -16.67 2.72
N ARG A 120 -21.90 -16.16 3.81
CA ARG A 120 -21.18 -16.94 4.85
C ARG A 120 -20.00 -17.74 4.31
N VAL A 121 -19.58 -17.50 3.07
CA VAL A 121 -18.41 -18.13 2.48
C VAL A 121 -17.19 -17.26 2.73
N LYS A 122 -16.17 -17.82 3.39
CA LYS A 122 -14.84 -17.18 3.50
C LYS A 122 -14.18 -17.16 2.13
N LEU A 123 -13.96 -15.96 1.59
CA LEU A 123 -13.14 -15.75 0.41
C LEU A 123 -11.69 -15.53 0.85
N SER A 124 -10.74 -16.13 0.15
CA SER A 124 -9.31 -15.93 0.43
C SER A 124 -8.88 -14.54 -0.04
N GLY A 125 -8.33 -13.74 0.87
CA GLY A 125 -7.76 -12.43 0.53
C GLY A 125 -7.63 -11.55 1.77
N HIS A 126 -6.41 -11.12 2.07
CA HIS A 126 -6.17 -10.02 3.01
C HIS A 126 -6.45 -8.72 2.26
N SER A 127 -7.51 -8.00 2.61
CA SER A 127 -7.66 -6.62 2.18
C SER A 127 -6.88 -5.76 3.19
N PRO A 128 -5.82 -5.02 2.78
CA PRO A 128 -5.43 -3.84 3.53
C PRO A 128 -6.68 -2.96 3.63
N ARG A 129 -6.95 -2.37 4.80
CA ARG A 129 -8.13 -1.52 5.03
C ARG A 129 -8.20 -0.38 4.00
N GLU A 130 -8.80 -0.63 2.84
CA GLU A 130 -9.20 0.41 1.91
C GLU A 130 -10.47 1.04 2.48
N GLU A 131 -10.49 2.37 2.60
CA GLU A 131 -11.65 3.10 3.12
C GLU A 131 -12.93 2.68 2.37
N PRO A 132 -14.04 2.41 3.09
CA PRO A 132 -15.32 2.19 2.46
C PRO A 132 -15.70 3.37 1.57
N TRP A 133 -16.49 3.03 0.54
CA TRP A 133 -17.06 3.93 -0.43
C TRP A 133 -17.45 5.32 0.12
N THR A 134 -16.72 6.36 -0.29
CA THR A 134 -17.24 7.74 -0.32
C THR A 134 -17.24 8.21 -1.77
N SER A 135 -18.43 8.30 -2.38
CA SER A 135 -18.66 8.85 -3.72
C SER A 135 -18.24 10.33 -3.76
N GLN A 136 -16.96 10.57 -4.03
CA GLN A 136 -16.42 11.92 -4.22
C GLN A 136 -16.18 12.25 -5.70
N CYS A 137 -16.04 11.25 -6.61
CA CYS A 137 -15.81 11.54 -8.03
C CYS A 137 -16.99 12.29 -8.68
N SER A 138 -18.24 12.06 -8.25
CA SER A 138 -19.43 12.61 -8.90
C SER A 138 -19.95 13.95 -8.36
N ARG A 139 -19.29 14.61 -7.39
CA ARG A 139 -19.75 15.93 -6.90
C ARG A 139 -19.43 17.10 -7.84
N MET A 140 -18.83 16.88 -9.01
CA MET A 140 -18.48 17.95 -9.95
C MET A 140 -19.16 17.84 -11.33
N ARG A 141 -20.17 18.69 -11.53
CA ARG A 141 -20.48 19.44 -12.77
C ARG A 141 -20.97 18.73 -14.04
N LYS A 142 -21.48 17.49 -14.01
CA LYS A 142 -22.22 16.90 -15.15
C LYS A 142 -23.47 16.15 -14.67
N PRO A 143 -24.49 15.91 -15.52
CA PRO A 143 -25.53 14.93 -15.17
C PRO A 143 -24.83 13.63 -14.80
N LEU A 144 -25.10 13.11 -13.60
CA LEU A 144 -24.37 11.97 -13.05
C LEU A 144 -24.34 10.83 -14.07
N PRO A 145 -23.20 10.14 -14.26
CA PRO A 145 -23.21 8.87 -14.97
C PRO A 145 -24.18 7.93 -14.27
N LEU A 146 -24.94 7.13 -15.03
CA LEU A 146 -25.83 6.12 -14.44
C LEU A 146 -25.03 5.04 -13.71
N LEU A 147 -23.78 4.81 -14.12
CA LEU A 147 -22.91 3.78 -13.56
C LEU A 147 -21.45 4.24 -13.44
N GLU A 148 -20.85 4.05 -12.28
CA GLU A 148 -19.40 4.20 -12.06
C GLU A 148 -18.74 2.81 -12.03
N VAL A 149 -17.59 2.68 -12.70
CA VAL A 149 -16.78 1.46 -12.71
C VAL A 149 -15.45 1.77 -12.05
N PHE A 150 -15.15 1.08 -10.94
CA PHE A 150 -13.93 1.27 -10.19
C PHE A 150 -12.95 0.15 -10.50
N THR A 151 -11.71 0.50 -10.85
CA THR A 151 -10.67 -0.49 -11.12
C THR A 151 -9.27 0.05 -10.76
N ARG A 152 -8.29 -0.84 -10.80
CA ARG A 152 -6.86 -0.51 -10.78
C ARG A 152 -6.31 -0.51 -12.21
N LEU A 153 -5.29 0.29 -12.48
CA LEU A 153 -4.58 0.30 -13.77
C LEU A 153 -3.14 -0.10 -13.57
N HIS A 154 -2.68 -1.08 -14.35
CA HIS A 154 -1.28 -1.45 -14.43
C HIS A 154 -0.75 -1.13 -15.82
N ILE A 155 0.28 -0.28 -15.91
CA ILE A 155 0.94 0.10 -17.16
C ILE A 155 2.32 -0.53 -17.21
N HIS A 156 2.50 -1.55 -18.05
CA HIS A 156 3.75 -2.28 -18.23
C HIS A 156 4.13 -2.35 -19.71
N ASP A 157 5.42 -2.25 -20.04
CA ASP A 157 5.89 -2.25 -21.44
C ASP A 157 5.80 -3.64 -22.10
N SER A 158 6.17 -4.70 -21.38
CA SER A 158 6.25 -6.05 -21.94
C SER A 158 4.91 -6.81 -22.03
N CYS A 159 3.85 -6.31 -21.39
CA CYS A 159 2.53 -6.91 -21.43
C CYS A 159 1.49 -5.78 -21.32
N PRO A 160 0.92 -5.31 -22.44
CA PRO A 160 -0.18 -4.36 -22.36
C PRO A 160 -1.32 -5.04 -21.62
N ASP A 161 -1.75 -4.46 -20.50
CA ASP A 161 -2.87 -4.94 -19.71
C ASP A 161 -4.09 -5.13 -20.62
N SER A 162 -4.34 -6.38 -21.00
CA SER A 162 -5.40 -6.75 -21.94
C SER A 162 -6.74 -6.40 -21.30
N PHE A 163 -6.90 -6.64 -20.00
CA PHE A 163 -8.10 -6.30 -19.26
C PHE A 163 -8.39 -4.80 -19.31
N SER A 164 -7.44 -3.93 -18.92
CA SER A 164 -7.65 -2.48 -18.98
C SER A 164 -7.90 -1.98 -20.41
N SER A 165 -7.29 -2.60 -21.41
CA SER A 165 -7.51 -2.28 -22.82
C SER A 165 -8.95 -2.56 -23.26
N HIS A 166 -9.46 -3.75 -22.96
CA HIS A 166 -10.84 -4.14 -23.29
C HIS A 166 -11.85 -3.30 -22.50
N LEU A 167 -11.61 -3.07 -21.21
CA LEU A 167 -12.48 -2.25 -20.38
C LEU A 167 -12.54 -0.79 -20.89
N LEU A 168 -11.41 -0.19 -21.25
CA LEU A 168 -11.37 1.14 -21.84
C LEU A 168 -12.14 1.19 -23.17
N GLN A 169 -11.99 0.19 -24.03
CA GLN A 169 -12.75 0.11 -25.28
C GLN A 169 -14.26 -0.05 -25.02
N TRP A 170 -14.62 -0.83 -24.01
CA TRP A 170 -16.00 -1.03 -23.59
C TRP A 170 -16.58 0.30 -23.07
N VAL A 171 -15.92 0.99 -22.14
CA VAL A 171 -16.40 2.28 -21.61
C VAL A 171 -16.49 3.35 -22.70
N LYS A 172 -15.53 3.43 -23.64
CA LYS A 172 -15.55 4.40 -24.74
C LYS A 172 -16.83 4.35 -25.60
N LYS A 173 -17.48 3.19 -25.69
CA LYS A 173 -18.73 3.02 -26.44
C LYS A 173 -19.97 3.49 -25.67
N ARG A 174 -19.84 3.93 -24.41
CA ARG A 174 -20.94 4.19 -23.48
C ARG A 174 -20.82 5.57 -22.84
N LYS A 175 -21.81 6.43 -23.05
CA LYS A 175 -21.84 7.79 -22.46
C LYS A 175 -22.28 7.80 -20.98
N ALA A 176 -23.02 6.77 -20.55
CA ALA A 176 -23.61 6.69 -19.21
C ALA A 176 -22.71 5.96 -18.19
N VAL A 177 -21.55 5.48 -18.62
CA VAL A 177 -20.59 4.77 -17.75
C VAL A 177 -19.37 5.64 -17.54
N HIS A 178 -18.98 5.81 -16.29
CA HIS A 178 -17.77 6.52 -15.92
C HIS A 178 -16.73 5.56 -15.32
N LEU A 179 -15.52 5.56 -15.86
CA LEU A 179 -14.42 4.69 -15.40
C LEU A 179 -13.50 5.46 -14.46
N CYS A 180 -13.38 4.97 -13.23
CA CYS A 180 -12.54 5.54 -12.18
C CYS A 180 -11.36 4.62 -11.89
N PHE A 181 -10.15 5.08 -12.19
CA PHE A 181 -8.92 4.43 -11.75
C PHE A 181 -8.50 5.00 -10.40
N VAL A 182 -8.68 4.23 -9.32
CA VAL A 182 -8.35 4.70 -7.96
C VAL A 182 -6.87 4.52 -7.66
N LYS A 183 -6.30 3.41 -8.14
CA LYS A 183 -4.88 3.09 -8.04
C LYS A 183 -4.29 2.89 -9.42
N VAL A 184 -3.18 3.56 -9.69
CA VAL A 184 -2.41 3.43 -10.92
C VAL A 184 -1.00 3.00 -10.58
N THR A 185 -0.53 1.92 -11.21
CA THR A 185 0.85 1.44 -11.10
C THR A 185 1.52 1.53 -12.47
N ILE A 186 2.63 2.25 -12.56
CA ILE A 186 3.39 2.51 -13.78
C ILE A 186 4.75 1.82 -13.66
N VAL A 187 4.98 0.81 -14.50
CA VAL A 187 6.26 0.08 -14.63
C VAL A 187 6.82 0.23 -16.05
N SER A 188 6.30 1.20 -16.81
CA SER A 188 6.65 1.45 -18.22
C SER A 188 7.72 2.53 -18.36
N VAL A 189 8.77 2.22 -19.15
CA VAL A 189 9.88 3.09 -19.53
C VAL A 189 9.42 4.19 -20.48
N ILE A 190 8.35 3.94 -21.25
CA ILE A 190 7.88 4.85 -22.30
C ILE A 190 6.55 5.50 -21.90
N LEU A 191 6.64 6.60 -21.13
CA LEU A 191 5.46 7.42 -20.80
C LEU A 191 4.77 8.05 -22.00
N SER A 192 5.45 8.25 -23.13
CA SER A 192 4.86 8.85 -24.34
C SER A 192 3.76 7.98 -24.97
N ARG A 193 3.71 6.68 -24.62
CA ARG A 193 2.62 5.75 -24.99
C ARG A 193 1.60 5.54 -23.87
N CYS A 194 1.80 6.15 -22.70
CA CYS A 194 0.89 5.96 -21.58
C CYS A 194 -0.48 6.55 -21.91
N ARG A 195 -1.51 5.71 -21.80
CA ARG A 195 -2.91 6.04 -22.09
C ARG A 195 -3.55 7.01 -21.09
N LEU A 196 -2.73 7.68 -20.28
CA LEU A 196 -3.13 8.64 -19.23
C LEU A 196 -3.90 9.83 -19.79
N GLN A 197 -3.75 10.15 -21.07
CA GLN A 197 -4.55 11.20 -21.72
C GLN A 197 -6.05 10.86 -21.80
N TYR A 198 -6.41 9.58 -21.75
CA TYR A 198 -7.82 9.12 -21.77
C TYR A 198 -8.37 8.82 -20.38
N ILE A 199 -7.59 9.05 -19.34
CA ILE A 199 -7.92 8.71 -17.96
C ILE A 199 -8.33 9.97 -17.22
N GLU A 200 -9.44 9.90 -16.48
CA GLU A 200 -9.86 10.97 -15.60
C GLU A 200 -8.94 11.01 -14.36
N LEU A 201 -7.88 11.81 -14.46
CA LEU A 201 -6.82 11.92 -13.46
C LEU A 201 -7.32 12.37 -12.07
N LEU A 202 -8.51 12.96 -12.01
CA LEU A 202 -9.14 13.39 -10.75
C LEU A 202 -9.63 12.22 -9.88
N CYS A 203 -9.86 11.04 -10.45
CA CYS A 203 -10.29 9.88 -9.65
C CYS A 203 -9.11 9.08 -9.04
N ILE A 204 -7.88 9.41 -9.42
CA ILE A 204 -6.67 8.73 -8.91
C ILE A 204 -6.42 9.19 -7.47
N LYS A 205 -6.36 8.22 -6.55
CA LYS A 205 -6.03 8.42 -5.13
C LYS A 205 -4.66 7.84 -4.77
N GLU A 206 -4.22 6.81 -5.48
CA GLU A 206 -2.92 6.16 -5.27
C GLU A 206 -2.16 6.05 -6.58
N LEU A 207 -0.89 6.46 -6.57
CA LEU A 207 0.00 6.37 -7.71
C LEU A 207 1.30 5.71 -7.30
N GLU A 208 1.66 4.65 -8.00
CA GLU A 208 2.95 3.97 -7.85
C GLU A 208 3.71 4.00 -9.16
N VAL A 209 4.98 4.39 -9.10
CA VAL A 209 5.86 4.48 -10.25
C VAL A 209 7.13 3.70 -9.95
N TYR A 210 7.46 2.74 -10.82
CA TYR A 210 8.68 1.94 -10.77
C TYR A 210 9.38 2.05 -12.12
N ASN A 211 10.37 2.93 -12.23
CA ASN A 211 11.02 3.12 -13.52
C ASN A 211 12.40 3.77 -13.49
N THR A 212 13.08 3.71 -14.64
CA THR A 212 14.28 4.50 -14.92
C THR A 212 13.93 5.57 -15.96
N TRP A 213 13.86 6.84 -15.56
CA TRP A 213 13.41 7.92 -16.44
C TRP A 213 14.52 8.93 -16.75
N THR A 214 14.48 9.47 -17.96
CA THR A 214 15.28 10.64 -18.35
C THR A 214 14.61 11.93 -17.82
N PHE A 215 15.36 13.02 -17.69
CA PHE A 215 14.79 14.30 -17.25
C PHE A 215 13.61 14.81 -18.10
N PRO A 216 13.60 14.69 -19.44
CA PRO A 216 12.42 15.02 -20.24
C PRO A 216 11.17 14.18 -19.89
N THR A 217 11.37 12.88 -19.64
CA THR A 217 10.30 11.98 -19.22
C THR A 217 9.77 12.36 -17.83
N LEU A 218 10.66 12.69 -16.89
CA LEU A 218 10.29 13.21 -15.57
C LEU A 218 9.47 14.51 -15.67
N LYS A 219 9.86 15.44 -16.55
CA LYS A 219 9.13 16.68 -16.79
C LYS A 219 7.73 16.44 -17.36
N MET A 220 7.59 15.52 -18.32
CA MET A 220 6.29 15.14 -18.85
C MET A 220 5.41 14.52 -17.76
N PHE A 221 5.98 13.62 -16.96
CA PHE A 221 5.27 13.01 -15.85
C PHE A 221 4.82 14.04 -14.79
N ALA A 222 5.70 14.98 -14.43
CA ALA A 222 5.40 16.07 -13.51
C ALA A 222 4.08 16.76 -13.90
N HIS A 223 3.94 17.13 -15.18
CA HIS A 223 2.73 17.79 -15.68
C HIS A 223 1.46 16.93 -15.52
N LEU A 224 1.56 15.61 -15.66
CA LEU A 224 0.45 14.69 -15.43
C LEU A 224 0.13 14.56 -13.93
N MET A 225 1.16 14.42 -13.10
CA MET A 225 1.03 14.34 -11.64
C MET A 225 0.31 15.56 -11.08
N GLY A 226 0.64 16.77 -11.52
CA GLY A 226 -0.02 18.00 -11.06
C GLY A 226 -1.52 18.08 -11.36
N LYS A 227 -2.05 17.23 -12.25
CA LYS A 227 -3.49 17.13 -12.54
C LYS A 227 -4.23 16.17 -11.59
N MET A 228 -3.51 15.33 -10.84
CA MET A 228 -4.07 14.32 -9.92
C MET A 228 -4.40 14.95 -8.57
N LYS A 229 -5.39 15.85 -8.54
CA LYS A 229 -5.68 16.69 -7.36
C LYS A 229 -6.12 15.90 -6.12
N ASN A 230 -6.72 14.73 -6.30
CA ASN A 230 -7.23 13.86 -5.24
C ASN A 230 -6.23 12.77 -4.79
N LEU A 231 -4.98 12.86 -5.25
CA LEU A 231 -3.93 11.91 -4.89
C LEU A 231 -3.65 12.00 -3.38
N LYS A 232 -3.82 10.88 -2.68
CA LYS A 232 -3.53 10.71 -1.25
C LYS A 232 -2.20 10.04 -1.00
N LYS A 233 -1.80 9.12 -1.89
CA LYS A 233 -0.60 8.29 -1.77
C LYS A 233 0.23 8.33 -3.04
N LEU A 234 1.52 8.63 -2.89
CA LEU A 234 2.48 8.68 -3.98
C LEU A 234 3.71 7.83 -3.65
N THR A 235 3.96 6.82 -4.47
CA THR A 235 5.16 5.97 -4.41
C THR A 235 5.99 6.18 -5.67
N LEU A 236 7.24 6.61 -5.49
CA LEU A 236 8.19 6.85 -6.56
C LEU A 236 9.46 6.05 -6.32
N HIS A 237 9.68 5.07 -7.18
CA HIS A 237 10.95 4.40 -7.37
C HIS A 237 11.44 4.80 -8.76
N ILE A 238 12.14 5.94 -8.82
CA ILE A 238 12.63 6.51 -10.06
C ILE A 238 14.14 6.59 -10.00
N ASP A 239 14.81 5.77 -10.82
CA ASP A 239 16.24 5.91 -11.06
C ASP A 239 16.47 6.85 -12.25
N ALA A 240 17.00 8.04 -11.97
CA ALA A 240 17.35 8.99 -13.01
C ALA A 240 18.84 8.84 -13.34
N ARG A 241 19.17 8.61 -14.62
CA ARG A 241 20.56 8.52 -15.07
C ARG A 241 21.35 9.75 -14.60
N ALA A 242 22.55 9.50 -14.07
CA ALA A 242 23.48 10.56 -13.71
C ALA A 242 23.79 11.41 -14.95
N ALA A 243 23.69 12.74 -14.81
CA ALA A 243 24.08 13.67 -15.86
C ALA A 243 25.61 13.61 -16.05
N THR A 244 26.04 13.55 -17.31
CA THR A 244 27.47 13.44 -17.66
C THR A 244 28.06 14.76 -18.16
N THR A 245 27.20 15.69 -18.57
CA THR A 245 27.58 16.99 -19.11
C THR A 245 26.98 18.14 -18.29
N HIS A 246 27.59 19.33 -18.39
CA HIS A 246 27.09 20.53 -17.70
C HIS A 246 25.68 20.93 -18.17
N GLU A 247 25.38 20.76 -19.47
CA GLU A 247 24.06 21.06 -20.03
C GLU A 247 22.97 20.12 -19.49
N GLU A 248 23.28 18.82 -19.34
CA GLU A 248 22.38 17.84 -18.74
C GLU A 248 22.10 18.14 -17.26
N LEU A 249 23.10 18.64 -16.52
CA LEU A 249 22.92 19.07 -15.12
C LEU A 249 21.96 20.26 -15.02
N GLU A 250 22.12 21.27 -15.88
CA GLU A 250 21.22 22.43 -15.95
C GLU A 250 19.79 22.05 -16.36
N LEU A 251 19.65 21.20 -17.38
CA LEU A 251 18.35 20.66 -17.78
C LEU A 251 17.72 19.86 -16.63
N GLY A 252 18.53 19.04 -15.95
CA GLY A 252 18.15 18.28 -14.77
C GLY A 252 17.56 19.18 -13.70
N ARG A 253 18.30 20.21 -13.26
CA ARG A 253 17.83 21.19 -12.26
C ARG A 253 16.47 21.80 -12.63
N ARG A 254 16.29 22.20 -13.89
CA ARG A 254 15.00 22.75 -14.37
C ARG A 254 13.87 21.72 -14.33
N CYS A 255 14.13 20.48 -14.74
CA CYS A 255 13.14 19.40 -14.70
C CYS A 255 12.77 19.02 -13.26
N VAL A 256 13.74 18.94 -12.35
CA VAL A 256 13.52 18.67 -10.92
C VAL A 256 12.70 19.79 -10.29
N SER A 257 13.02 21.04 -10.61
CA SER A 257 12.24 22.19 -10.14
C SER A 257 10.79 22.13 -10.64
N GLN A 258 10.59 21.84 -11.93
CA GLN A 258 9.25 21.67 -12.49
C GLN A 258 8.50 20.50 -11.87
N PHE A 259 9.19 19.41 -11.53
CA PHE A 259 8.64 18.24 -10.86
C PHE A 259 8.18 18.56 -9.44
N THR A 260 9.06 19.15 -8.63
CA THR A 260 8.76 19.48 -7.22
C THR A 260 7.64 20.51 -7.09
N CYS A 261 7.57 21.52 -7.97
CA CYS A 261 6.47 22.50 -7.99
C CYS A 261 5.08 21.88 -8.18
N GLN A 262 4.97 20.66 -8.74
CA GLN A 262 3.66 20.03 -8.94
C GLN A 262 3.05 19.55 -7.62
N PHE A 263 3.83 19.37 -6.57
CA PHE A 263 3.33 18.98 -5.24
C PHE A 263 2.36 20.02 -4.66
N LEU A 264 2.44 21.30 -5.09
CA LEU A 264 1.49 22.36 -4.71
C LEU A 264 0.04 22.04 -5.13
N HIS A 265 -0.13 21.20 -6.15
CA HIS A 265 -1.43 20.78 -6.65
C HIS A 265 -1.95 19.52 -5.95
N LEU A 266 -1.09 18.77 -5.25
CA LEU A 266 -1.40 17.53 -4.57
C LEU A 266 -1.93 17.79 -3.16
N ARG A 267 -3.04 18.53 -3.08
CA ARG A 267 -3.58 19.03 -1.80
C ARG A 267 -4.06 17.93 -0.87
N HIS A 268 -4.34 16.73 -1.37
CA HIS A 268 -4.80 15.61 -0.56
C HIS A 268 -3.70 14.62 -0.19
N LEU A 269 -2.45 14.88 -0.58
CA LEU A 269 -1.33 13.99 -0.34
C LEU A 269 -1.04 13.88 1.16
N ARG A 270 -1.03 12.64 1.67
CA ARG A 270 -0.74 12.29 3.06
C ARG A 270 0.38 11.28 3.19
N GLU A 271 0.61 10.49 2.14
CA GLU A 271 1.62 9.44 2.15
C GLU A 271 2.60 9.60 1.00
N LEU A 272 3.90 9.65 1.32
CA LEU A 272 4.97 9.81 0.35
C LEU A 272 6.05 8.73 0.54
N TYR A 273 6.26 7.92 -0.49
CA TYR A 273 7.30 6.89 -0.54
C TYR A 273 8.26 7.22 -1.66
N LEU A 274 9.52 7.40 -1.32
CA LEU A 274 10.61 7.66 -2.25
C LEU A 274 11.69 6.59 -2.07
N GLN A 275 11.98 5.88 -3.15
CA GLN A 275 13.06 4.89 -3.21
C GLN A 275 14.11 5.35 -4.22
N SER A 276 15.34 5.55 -3.73
CA SER A 276 16.51 5.97 -4.53
C SER A 276 16.28 7.16 -5.49
N PRO A 277 15.63 8.27 -5.08
CA PRO A 277 15.37 9.39 -5.97
C PRO A 277 16.62 10.28 -6.13
N TYR A 278 17.70 9.79 -6.74
CA TYR A 278 18.96 10.53 -6.87
C TYR A 278 18.78 11.94 -7.47
N PHE A 279 17.77 12.13 -8.33
CA PHE A 279 17.44 13.43 -8.91
C PHE A 279 16.97 14.50 -7.91
N LEU A 280 16.57 14.10 -6.68
CA LEU A 280 16.14 15.03 -5.63
C LEU A 280 17.28 15.52 -4.73
N GLN A 281 18.49 14.97 -4.88
CA GLN A 281 19.65 15.41 -4.10
C GLN A 281 19.90 16.91 -4.30
N GLY A 282 20.00 17.67 -3.20
CA GLY A 282 20.13 19.13 -3.22
C GLY A 282 18.84 19.92 -3.53
N HIS A 283 17.72 19.23 -3.79
CA HIS A 283 16.43 19.83 -4.17
C HIS A 283 15.29 19.48 -3.20
N LEU A 284 15.58 18.77 -2.11
CA LEU A 284 14.54 18.30 -1.18
C LEU A 284 13.79 19.44 -0.51
N GLU A 285 14.49 20.54 -0.19
CA GLU A 285 13.87 21.75 0.38
C GLU A 285 12.77 22.31 -0.54
N GLN A 286 12.98 22.29 -1.86
CA GLN A 286 11.99 22.76 -2.83
C GLN A 286 10.74 21.87 -2.86
N LEU A 287 10.91 20.55 -2.75
CA LEU A 287 9.81 19.61 -2.63
C LEU A 287 9.00 19.89 -1.37
N LEU A 288 9.68 20.06 -0.23
CA LEU A 288 9.03 20.27 1.07
C LEU A 288 8.23 21.58 1.10
N ARG A 289 8.78 22.67 0.57
CA ARG A 289 8.06 23.95 0.41
C ARG A 289 6.83 23.85 -0.49
N SER A 290 6.79 22.85 -1.37
CA SER A 290 5.69 22.62 -2.30
C SER A 290 4.58 21.76 -1.72
N LEU A 291 4.75 21.19 -0.51
CA LEU A 291 3.70 20.41 0.15
C LEU A 291 2.59 21.33 0.67
N ALA A 292 1.35 21.01 0.34
CA ALA A 292 0.20 21.79 0.80
C ALA A 292 -0.25 21.42 2.22
N ASN A 293 -0.03 20.17 2.63
CA ASN A 293 -0.55 19.62 3.89
C ASN A 293 0.52 18.76 4.58
N PRO A 294 0.43 18.58 5.92
CA PRO A 294 1.29 17.66 6.64
C PRO A 294 1.11 16.22 6.17
N LEU A 295 2.23 15.49 6.13
CA LEU A 295 2.28 14.06 5.83
C LEU A 295 1.97 13.25 7.08
N GLU A 296 1.28 12.13 6.87
CA GLU A 296 1.06 11.09 7.90
C GLU A 296 2.06 9.94 7.73
N VAL A 297 2.52 9.70 6.50
CA VAL A 297 3.54 8.68 6.21
C VAL A 297 4.63 9.26 5.32
N LEU A 298 5.88 9.07 5.75
CA LEU A 298 7.07 9.36 4.96
C LEU A 298 7.99 8.13 4.96
N SER A 299 8.32 7.66 3.75
CA SER A 299 9.29 6.59 3.56
C SER A 299 10.36 7.03 2.58
N LEU A 300 11.60 7.08 3.04
CA LEU A 300 12.80 7.35 2.27
C LEU A 300 13.70 6.13 2.36
N THR A 301 13.88 5.42 1.25
CA THR A 301 14.70 4.19 1.24
C THR A 301 15.84 4.28 0.26
N HIS A 302 17.06 4.01 0.71
CA HIS A 302 18.29 4.03 -0.09
C HIS A 302 18.51 5.38 -0.81
N CYS A 303 18.26 6.48 -0.11
CA CYS A 303 18.40 7.84 -0.63
C CYS A 303 19.75 8.44 -0.22
N MET A 304 20.54 8.92 -1.18
CA MET A 304 21.82 9.60 -0.95
C MET A 304 21.63 11.12 -0.79
N PHE A 305 20.88 11.53 0.23
CA PHE A 305 20.67 12.95 0.53
C PHE A 305 21.87 13.59 1.24
N THR A 306 22.08 14.88 1.03
CA THR A 306 23.10 15.63 1.77
C THR A 306 22.65 15.91 3.20
N GLU A 307 23.59 16.21 4.10
CA GLU A 307 23.27 16.64 5.48
C GLU A 307 22.31 17.85 5.49
N LYS A 308 22.51 18.79 4.56
CA LYS A 308 21.64 19.95 4.39
C LYS A 308 20.22 19.53 4.01
N ASP A 309 20.06 18.63 3.03
CA ASP A 309 18.75 18.11 2.63
C ASP A 309 18.01 17.49 3.82
N LEU A 310 18.68 16.62 4.59
CA LEU A 310 18.10 15.94 5.76
C LEU A 310 17.78 16.91 6.90
N THR A 311 18.62 17.91 7.12
CA THR A 311 18.35 18.96 8.11
C THR A 311 17.11 19.77 7.74
N HIS A 312 16.94 20.13 6.46
CA HIS A 312 15.72 20.81 5.99
C HIS A 312 14.49 19.90 6.07
N LEU A 313 14.66 18.60 5.79
CA LEU A 313 13.61 17.61 5.92
C LEU A 313 13.09 17.53 7.35
N PHE A 314 13.96 17.26 8.31
CA PHE A 314 13.56 17.04 9.71
C PHE A 314 13.05 18.30 10.42
N ARG A 315 13.36 19.49 9.90
CA ARG A 315 12.81 20.77 10.36
C ARG A 315 11.54 21.22 9.63
N SER A 316 11.03 20.42 8.70
CA SER A 316 9.87 20.80 7.90
C SER A 316 8.58 20.83 8.74
N PRO A 317 7.76 21.89 8.64
CA PRO A 317 6.48 21.97 9.35
C PRO A 317 5.47 20.92 8.85
N HIS A 318 5.71 20.33 7.68
CA HIS A 318 4.87 19.29 7.08
C HIS A 318 5.10 17.89 7.67
N LEU A 319 6.08 17.71 8.57
CA LEU A 319 6.39 16.42 9.20
C LEU A 319 6.02 16.38 10.69
N THR A 320 5.02 17.14 11.11
CA THR A 320 4.63 17.34 12.52
C THR A 320 3.55 16.36 13.02
N HIS A 321 3.01 15.50 12.15
CA HIS A 321 1.89 14.59 12.44
C HIS A 321 2.12 13.18 11.88
N LEU A 322 3.39 12.78 11.77
CA LEU A 322 3.78 11.49 11.23
C LEU A 322 3.27 10.35 12.13
N LYS A 323 2.69 9.35 11.49
CA LYS A 323 2.38 8.03 12.05
C LYS A 323 3.46 7.04 11.66
N ASP A 324 3.93 7.11 10.42
CA ASP A 324 4.92 6.17 9.89
C ASP A 324 6.12 6.92 9.32
N LEU A 325 7.30 6.61 9.84
CA LEU A 325 8.57 7.14 9.36
C LEU A 325 9.54 6.01 9.03
N CYS A 326 9.92 5.88 7.76
CA CYS A 326 10.96 4.97 7.30
C CYS A 326 12.10 5.78 6.67
N LEU A 327 13.31 5.60 7.19
CA LEU A 327 14.54 6.25 6.72
C LEU A 327 15.60 5.22 6.29
N ARG A 328 15.16 4.01 5.93
CA ARG A 328 16.05 2.87 5.72
C ARG A 328 17.15 3.18 4.71
N GLY A 329 18.40 2.95 5.07
CA GLY A 329 19.54 3.16 4.17
C GLY A 329 19.84 4.65 3.91
N VAL A 330 19.27 5.57 4.69
CA VAL A 330 19.64 6.99 4.69
C VAL A 330 20.73 7.20 5.74
N PRO A 331 21.88 7.82 5.42
CA PRO A 331 22.92 8.05 6.42
C PRO A 331 22.49 9.13 7.43
N LEU A 332 22.35 8.74 8.70
CA LEU A 332 21.83 9.64 9.77
C LEU A 332 22.91 10.13 10.74
N ILE A 333 24.17 9.74 10.53
CA ILE A 333 25.29 9.99 11.46
C ILE A 333 25.46 11.48 11.77
N SER A 334 25.35 12.37 10.76
CA SER A 334 25.55 13.81 10.95
C SER A 334 24.28 14.62 11.26
N VAL A 335 23.11 13.96 11.33
CA VAL A 335 21.80 14.64 11.50
C VAL A 335 21.00 14.10 12.68
N SER A 336 21.69 13.62 13.72
CA SER A 336 21.05 13.07 14.92
C SER A 336 20.23 14.14 15.68
N GLU A 337 20.76 15.36 15.80
CA GLU A 337 20.05 16.48 16.47
C GLU A 337 18.74 16.88 15.77
N PRO A 338 18.72 17.14 14.44
CA PRO A 338 17.44 17.39 13.75
C PRO A 338 16.48 16.20 13.79
N LEU A 339 16.99 14.96 13.76
CA LEU A 339 16.15 13.76 13.87
C LEU A 339 15.51 13.64 15.26
N LEU A 340 16.27 13.94 16.32
CA LEU A 340 15.77 13.97 17.70
C LEU A 340 14.59 14.93 17.81
N ALA A 341 14.75 16.17 17.33
CA ALA A 341 13.68 17.16 17.34
C ALA A 341 12.43 16.69 16.56
N LEU A 342 12.62 16.00 15.43
CA LEU A 342 11.52 15.42 14.66
C LEU A 342 10.78 14.34 15.47
N LEU A 343 11.50 13.45 16.15
CA LEU A 343 10.89 12.41 16.98
C LEU A 343 10.11 13.00 18.16
N GLU A 344 10.65 14.02 18.82
CA GLU A 344 9.97 14.71 19.93
C GLU A 344 8.64 15.33 19.48
N VAL A 345 8.63 16.01 18.33
CA VAL A 345 7.43 16.61 17.76
C VAL A 345 6.36 15.56 17.44
N ASN A 346 6.77 14.35 17.03
CA ASN A 346 5.87 13.27 16.63
C ASN A 346 5.63 12.23 17.74
N ALA A 347 6.11 12.45 18.96
CA ALA A 347 6.05 11.46 20.04
C ALA A 347 4.60 11.00 20.37
N ALA A 348 3.62 11.88 20.18
CA ALA A 348 2.22 11.56 20.40
C ALA A 348 1.54 10.81 19.23
N THR A 349 2.12 10.82 18.03
CA THR A 349 1.47 10.30 16.80
C THR A 349 2.18 9.12 16.18
N LEU A 350 3.50 8.99 16.38
CA LEU A 350 4.34 8.01 15.71
C LEU A 350 4.01 6.58 16.16
N GLN A 351 3.66 5.74 15.19
CA GLN A 351 3.27 4.34 15.36
C GLN A 351 4.32 3.38 14.82
N HIS A 352 4.99 3.75 13.74
CA HIS A 352 5.98 2.91 13.05
C HIS A 352 7.25 3.71 12.76
N LEU A 353 8.39 3.20 13.21
CA LEU A 353 9.71 3.80 12.97
C LEU A 353 10.70 2.77 12.43
N ASP A 354 11.28 3.04 11.26
CA ASP A 354 12.36 2.24 10.67
C ASP A 354 13.58 3.10 10.38
N LEU A 355 14.63 2.91 11.19
CA LEU A 355 15.96 3.51 11.04
C LEU A 355 17.01 2.45 10.67
N GLY A 356 16.61 1.41 9.93
CA GLY A 356 17.54 0.36 9.50
C GLY A 356 18.60 0.85 8.52
N LEU A 357 19.79 0.26 8.55
CA LEU A 357 20.90 0.55 7.63
C LEU A 357 21.29 2.04 7.58
N CYS A 358 21.07 2.79 8.67
CA CYS A 358 21.30 4.23 8.72
C CYS A 358 22.72 4.64 9.16
N GLY A 359 23.56 3.65 9.48
CA GLY A 359 24.92 3.85 9.98
C GLY A 359 24.97 4.37 11.43
N LEU A 360 23.88 4.24 12.19
CA LEU A 360 23.83 4.66 13.58
C LEU A 360 24.83 3.86 14.42
N GLN A 361 25.56 4.55 15.28
CA GLN A 361 26.41 3.97 16.31
C GLN A 361 25.80 4.25 17.70
N ASP A 362 26.47 3.74 18.73
CA ASP A 362 26.04 3.83 20.12
C ASP A 362 25.68 5.27 20.54
N THR A 363 26.56 6.23 20.28
CA THR A 363 26.36 7.63 20.71
C THR A 363 25.15 8.29 20.05
N GLN A 364 24.92 8.05 18.75
CA GLN A 364 23.76 8.61 18.06
C GLN A 364 22.47 7.97 18.54
N LEU A 365 22.42 6.65 18.72
CA LEU A 365 21.22 5.99 19.21
C LEU A 365 20.91 6.39 20.66
N GLU A 366 21.92 6.44 21.54
CA GLU A 366 21.75 6.87 22.92
C GLU A 366 21.16 8.29 23.02
N ALA A 367 21.58 9.21 22.14
CA ALA A 367 20.99 10.54 22.07
C ALA A 367 19.49 10.51 21.72
N LEU A 368 19.04 9.57 20.89
CA LEU A 368 17.63 9.45 20.48
C LEU A 368 16.74 8.76 21.53
N LEU A 369 17.30 8.05 22.51
CA LEU A 369 16.54 7.26 23.48
C LEU A 369 15.46 8.05 24.26
N PRO A 370 15.72 9.28 24.75
CA PRO A 370 14.70 10.06 25.47
C PRO A 370 13.47 10.34 24.59
N ALA A 371 13.69 10.77 23.34
CA ALA A 371 12.62 11.03 22.38
C ALA A 371 11.85 9.74 22.05
N LEU A 372 12.57 8.63 21.80
CA LEU A 372 11.96 7.32 21.53
C LEU A 372 11.10 6.81 22.68
N SER A 373 11.57 6.97 23.92
CA SER A 373 10.81 6.55 25.12
C SER A 373 9.51 7.34 25.31
N SER A 374 9.43 8.53 24.72
CA SER A 374 8.24 9.38 24.75
C SER A 374 7.20 9.03 23.67
N CYS A 375 7.56 8.18 22.70
CA CYS A 375 6.69 7.77 21.59
C CYS A 375 5.59 6.79 22.02
N SER A 376 4.60 7.26 22.77
CA SER A 376 3.57 6.41 23.42
C SER A 376 2.72 5.56 22.46
N GLN A 377 2.60 5.96 21.19
CA GLN A 377 1.84 5.23 20.17
C GLN A 377 2.69 4.20 19.41
N LEU A 378 4.01 4.17 19.66
CA LEU A 378 4.95 3.34 18.90
C LEU A 378 4.61 1.87 19.11
N SER A 379 4.28 1.21 18.00
CA SER A 379 3.95 -0.21 17.95
C SER A 379 5.03 -1.03 17.28
N SER A 380 5.89 -0.37 16.51
CA SER A 380 7.00 -1.01 15.82
C SER A 380 8.25 -0.16 15.73
N LEU A 381 9.40 -0.81 15.86
CA LEU A 381 10.72 -0.20 15.80
C LEU A 381 11.70 -1.10 15.05
N SER A 382 12.39 -0.55 14.05
CA SER A 382 13.45 -1.24 13.33
C SER A 382 14.75 -0.44 13.37
N LEU A 383 15.83 -1.10 13.80
CA LEU A 383 17.21 -0.60 13.83
C LEU A 383 18.17 -1.56 13.11
N HIS A 384 17.65 -2.51 12.33
CA HIS A 384 18.45 -3.56 11.72
C HIS A 384 19.62 -3.01 10.89
N GLY A 385 20.75 -3.72 10.89
CA GLY A 385 21.91 -3.35 10.09
C GLY A 385 22.64 -2.06 10.51
N ASN A 386 22.34 -1.51 11.68
CA ASN A 386 23.19 -0.51 12.35
C ASN A 386 24.27 -1.22 13.19
N CYS A 387 25.33 -0.49 13.56
CA CYS A 387 26.46 -1.00 14.33
C CYS A 387 26.30 -0.63 15.80
N LEU A 388 25.58 -1.45 16.57
CA LEU A 388 25.22 -1.17 17.96
C LEU A 388 25.85 -2.20 18.90
N SER A 389 26.44 -1.75 20.00
CA SER A 389 26.94 -2.64 21.04
C SER A 389 25.83 -3.31 21.83
N MET A 390 26.17 -4.40 22.51
CA MET A 390 25.29 -5.07 23.46
C MET A 390 24.79 -4.10 24.54
N ALA A 391 25.69 -3.25 25.06
CA ALA A 391 25.36 -2.27 26.08
C ALA A 391 24.29 -1.26 25.62
N THR A 392 24.38 -0.78 24.38
CA THR A 392 23.38 0.14 23.81
C THR A 392 22.04 -0.56 23.58
N LEU A 393 22.05 -1.79 23.07
CA LEU A 393 20.82 -2.56 22.88
C LEU A 393 20.11 -2.84 24.21
N GLU A 394 20.88 -3.12 25.26
CA GLU A 394 20.36 -3.23 26.62
C GLU A 394 19.73 -1.93 27.14
N LYS A 395 20.40 -0.79 26.95
CA LYS A 395 19.83 0.53 27.28
C LYS A 395 18.53 0.75 26.52
N LEU A 396 18.52 0.52 25.21
CA LEU A 396 17.32 0.65 24.37
C LEU A 396 16.13 -0.15 24.90
N LEU A 397 16.35 -1.42 25.26
CA LEU A 397 15.29 -2.27 25.82
C LEU A 397 14.72 -1.69 27.12
N ARG A 398 15.60 -1.21 28.02
CA ARG A 398 15.17 -0.59 29.28
C ARG A 398 14.44 0.74 29.06
N PHE A 399 14.91 1.61 28.16
CA PHE A 399 14.28 2.90 27.85
C PHE A 399 12.93 2.74 27.16
N THR A 400 12.79 1.74 26.30
CA THR A 400 11.53 1.49 25.62
C THR A 400 10.55 0.68 26.45
N SER A 401 10.92 0.18 27.66
CA SER A 401 10.08 -0.68 28.52
C SER A 401 8.68 -0.11 28.81
N GLY A 402 8.57 1.22 28.96
CA GLY A 402 7.30 1.92 29.17
C GLY A 402 6.35 1.97 27.97
N LEU A 403 6.82 1.60 26.77
CA LEU A 403 6.02 1.63 25.54
C LEU A 403 5.07 0.43 25.47
N SER A 404 3.87 0.59 26.06
CA SER A 404 2.87 -0.47 26.18
C SER A 404 2.35 -1.04 24.86
N ARG A 405 2.50 -0.30 23.74
CA ARG A 405 2.05 -0.70 22.40
C ARG A 405 3.12 -1.34 21.53
N LEU A 406 4.37 -1.29 21.95
CA LEU A 406 5.49 -1.83 21.18
C LEU A 406 5.38 -3.36 21.12
N ARG A 407 5.30 -3.91 19.90
CA ARG A 407 5.08 -5.35 19.66
C ARG A 407 6.04 -5.94 18.63
N GLN A 408 6.49 -5.13 17.69
CA GLN A 408 7.32 -5.59 16.58
C GLN A 408 8.64 -4.83 16.59
N GLU A 409 9.68 -5.48 17.06
CA GLU A 409 11.02 -4.89 17.20
C GLU A 409 12.02 -5.68 16.34
N ILE A 410 12.85 -4.97 15.58
CA ILE A 410 13.90 -5.57 14.76
C ILE A 410 15.21 -4.88 15.08
N TYR A 411 16.17 -5.62 15.65
CA TYR A 411 17.46 -5.11 16.10
C TYR A 411 18.61 -5.75 15.31
N PRO A 412 19.74 -5.04 15.15
CA PRO A 412 20.94 -5.66 14.64
C PRO A 412 21.48 -6.68 15.66
N ALA A 413 22.27 -7.65 15.20
CA ALA A 413 23.10 -8.41 16.13
C ALA A 413 24.06 -7.44 16.86
N PRO A 414 24.29 -7.64 18.17
CA PRO A 414 25.26 -6.83 18.92
C PRO A 414 26.62 -6.84 18.22
N LEU A 415 27.32 -5.70 18.20
CA LEU A 415 28.60 -5.52 17.51
C LEU A 415 29.65 -6.56 17.92
N GLU A 416 29.63 -6.96 19.19
CA GLU A 416 30.52 -7.96 19.80
C GLU A 416 30.34 -9.36 19.21
N THR A 417 29.26 -9.59 18.46
CA THR A 417 29.00 -10.82 17.71
C THR A 417 29.99 -11.03 16.57
N PHE A 418 30.62 -9.96 16.07
CA PHE A 418 31.46 -10.00 14.88
C PHE A 418 32.94 -10.01 15.25
N SER A 419 33.74 -10.78 14.52
CA SER A 419 35.19 -10.72 14.62
C SER A 419 35.71 -9.35 14.14
N PRO A 420 36.97 -8.98 14.42
CA PRO A 420 37.58 -7.75 13.89
C PRO A 420 37.54 -7.64 12.35
N GLN A 421 37.40 -8.77 11.65
CA GLN A 421 37.29 -8.85 10.20
C GLN A 421 35.82 -8.80 9.70
N GLY A 422 34.85 -8.62 10.61
CA GLY A 422 33.43 -8.51 10.29
C GLY A 422 32.70 -9.84 10.11
N PHE A 423 33.31 -10.97 10.47
CA PHE A 423 32.67 -12.28 10.35
C PHE A 423 31.79 -12.58 11.57
N LEU A 424 30.56 -13.05 11.31
CA LEU A 424 29.63 -13.52 12.33
C LEU A 424 30.24 -14.69 13.12
N GLN A 425 30.32 -14.56 14.44
CA GLN A 425 30.70 -15.66 15.35
C GLN A 425 29.44 -16.28 15.96
N PRO A 426 29.00 -17.48 15.52
CA PRO A 426 27.70 -18.04 15.92
C PRO A 426 27.56 -18.31 17.42
N GLN A 427 28.62 -18.79 18.07
CA GLN A 427 28.61 -19.07 19.51
C GLN A 427 28.45 -17.78 20.33
N THR A 428 29.17 -16.71 19.95
CA THR A 428 29.06 -15.39 20.56
C THR A 428 27.67 -14.80 20.32
N PHE A 429 27.15 -14.90 19.09
CA PHE A 429 25.79 -14.47 18.76
C PHE A 429 24.73 -15.13 19.66
N ASP A 430 24.85 -16.44 19.85
CA ASP A 430 23.92 -17.23 20.64
C ASP A 430 23.97 -16.86 22.13
N LEU A 431 25.17 -16.64 22.65
CA LEU A 431 25.39 -16.16 24.01
C LEU A 431 24.76 -14.79 24.23
N LEU A 432 25.03 -13.82 23.34
CA LEU A 432 24.52 -12.45 23.48
C LEU A 432 23.00 -12.39 23.25
N CYS A 433 22.43 -13.20 22.36
CA CYS A 433 20.98 -13.35 22.25
C CYS A 433 20.36 -13.88 23.56
N SER A 434 21.03 -14.80 24.25
CA SER A 434 20.58 -15.32 25.54
C SER A 434 20.65 -14.26 26.63
N GLN A 435 21.66 -13.39 26.61
CA GLN A 435 21.77 -12.24 27.51
C GLN A 435 20.66 -11.21 27.24
N LEU A 436 20.41 -10.85 25.97
CA LEU A 436 19.29 -9.96 25.59
C LEU A 436 17.94 -10.52 26.04
N PHE A 437 17.75 -11.83 25.89
CA PHE A 437 16.55 -12.50 26.40
C PHE A 437 16.44 -12.43 27.93
N GLY A 438 17.56 -12.54 28.65
CA GLY A 438 17.61 -12.28 30.10
C GLY A 438 17.14 -10.88 30.46
N VAL A 439 17.61 -9.86 29.74
CA VAL A 439 17.21 -8.45 29.94
C VAL A 439 15.72 -8.26 29.67
N LEU A 440 15.17 -8.87 28.62
CA LEU A 440 13.73 -8.85 28.34
C LEU A 440 12.90 -9.47 29.47
N ARG A 441 13.37 -10.59 30.03
CA ARG A 441 12.73 -11.25 31.17
C ARG A 441 12.76 -10.35 32.41
N ASP A 442 13.89 -9.70 32.67
CA ASP A 442 14.06 -8.82 33.83
C ASP A 442 13.19 -7.56 33.73
N ILE A 443 12.95 -7.06 32.52
CA ILE A 443 11.99 -5.97 32.25
C ILE A 443 10.53 -6.41 32.50
N GLY A 444 10.22 -7.69 32.27
CA GLY A 444 8.91 -8.27 32.56
C GLY A 444 7.77 -7.86 31.62
N CYS A 445 8.05 -7.15 30.52
CA CYS A 445 7.05 -6.74 29.53
C CYS A 445 6.95 -7.72 28.36
N SER A 446 5.73 -8.11 27.97
CA SER A 446 5.53 -8.99 26.81
C SER A 446 5.96 -8.32 25.50
N ARG A 447 6.97 -8.90 24.84
CA ARG A 447 7.60 -8.36 23.62
C ARG A 447 8.13 -9.47 22.73
N THR A 448 8.19 -9.17 21.44
CA THR A 448 8.91 -9.98 20.45
C THR A 448 9.95 -9.12 19.78
N ILE A 449 11.21 -9.52 19.90
CA ILE A 449 12.32 -8.89 19.19
C ILE A 449 12.91 -9.88 18.19
N LEU A 450 13.21 -9.39 16.99
CA LEU A 450 13.94 -10.12 15.97
C LEU A 450 15.36 -9.56 15.89
N VAL A 451 16.35 -10.37 16.23
CA VAL A 451 17.76 -10.01 16.13
C VAL A 451 18.33 -10.55 14.82
N SER A 452 18.81 -9.65 13.94
CA SER A 452 19.32 -10.01 12.62
C SER A 452 20.82 -9.69 12.47
N PRO A 453 21.68 -10.70 12.22
CA PRO A 453 23.11 -10.48 12.00
C PRO A 453 23.46 -10.05 10.57
N LYS A 454 22.56 -10.22 9.60
CA LYS A 454 22.80 -9.81 8.21
C LYS A 454 22.01 -8.55 7.87
N PRO A 455 22.65 -7.51 7.30
CA PRO A 455 21.94 -6.39 6.70
C PRO A 455 21.19 -6.91 5.46
N CYS A 456 19.86 -6.93 5.52
CA CYS A 456 19.05 -7.33 4.39
C CYS A 456 18.77 -6.12 3.48
N LEU A 457 19.52 -5.99 2.38
CA LEU A 457 19.29 -4.95 1.38
C LEU A 457 18.00 -5.20 0.56
N SER A 458 17.60 -6.48 0.42
CA SER A 458 16.45 -6.92 -0.38
C SER A 458 15.16 -7.12 0.42
N GLY A 459 15.24 -7.15 1.74
CA GLY A 459 14.12 -7.51 2.60
C GLY A 459 13.33 -6.27 3.00
N ILE A 460 12.18 -6.06 2.36
CA ILE A 460 11.10 -5.18 2.84
C ILE A 460 10.59 -5.77 4.17
N LEU A 461 11.32 -5.54 5.27
CA LEU A 461 10.84 -5.78 6.63
C LEU A 461 9.99 -4.57 7.02
N MET A 462 8.78 -4.49 6.46
CA MET A 462 7.86 -3.39 6.77
C MET A 462 7.10 -3.72 8.04
N LEU A 463 7.03 -2.73 8.92
CA LEU A 463 6.26 -2.80 10.14
C LEU A 463 4.98 -1.96 9.94
N GLY A 464 3.79 -2.53 10.14
CA GLY A 464 2.49 -1.84 10.04
C GLY A 464 1.48 -2.42 9.04
N ASN A 465 0.50 -1.61 8.58
CA ASN A 465 -0.57 -1.94 7.61
C ASN A 465 -0.09 -2.39 6.22
N TRP A 466 1.22 -2.58 6.07
CA TRP A 466 1.95 -3.04 4.91
C TRP A 466 2.00 -4.56 4.98
N THR A 467 1.08 -5.23 4.28
CA THR A 467 1.09 -6.69 4.17
C THR A 467 2.44 -7.17 3.62
N VAL A 468 3.13 -7.95 4.45
CA VAL A 468 4.44 -8.54 4.22
C VAL A 468 4.32 -9.78 3.34
N THR A 469 5.12 -9.86 2.28
CA THR A 469 5.74 -11.12 1.86
C THR A 469 7.21 -11.06 2.25
N ALA A 470 7.59 -11.79 3.29
CA ALA A 470 8.99 -11.99 3.64
C ALA A 470 9.60 -12.86 2.54
N SER A 471 10.26 -12.24 1.56
CA SER A 471 10.82 -12.95 0.40
C SER A 471 12.34 -13.07 0.42
N CYS A 472 13.01 -12.74 1.53
CA CYS A 472 14.43 -13.09 1.68
C CYS A 472 14.62 -14.22 2.68
N SER A 473 14.36 -15.45 2.22
CA SER A 473 14.71 -16.70 2.91
C SER A 473 16.18 -16.72 3.37
N ASN A 474 17.08 -16.05 2.63
CA ASN A 474 18.51 -15.93 2.95
C ASN A 474 18.85 -14.96 4.09
N CYS A 475 17.99 -13.99 4.41
CA CYS A 475 18.22 -13.05 5.53
C CYS A 475 17.69 -13.62 6.85
N LEU A 476 16.56 -14.34 6.81
CA LEU A 476 15.93 -14.90 8.00
C LEU A 476 16.63 -16.14 8.55
N CYS A 477 17.42 -16.86 7.76
CA CYS A 477 18.04 -18.12 8.16
C CYS A 477 19.05 -18.00 9.32
N HIS A 478 19.58 -16.81 9.60
CA HIS A 478 20.47 -16.54 10.74
C HIS A 478 19.87 -15.60 11.78
N SER A 479 18.62 -15.17 11.59
CA SER A 479 17.94 -14.29 12.55
C SER A 479 17.42 -15.09 13.75
N LYS A 480 17.43 -14.50 14.93
CA LYS A 480 16.86 -15.09 16.14
C LYS A 480 15.65 -14.30 16.61
N LYS A 481 14.52 -14.99 16.71
CA LYS A 481 13.29 -14.46 17.30
C LYS A 481 13.33 -14.73 18.80
N LEU A 482 13.27 -13.68 19.61
CA LEU A 482 13.21 -13.75 21.07
C LEU A 482 11.82 -13.25 21.49
N SER A 483 11.05 -14.07 22.18
CA SER A 483 9.66 -13.76 22.55
C SER A 483 9.44 -14.01 24.04
N PHE A 484 8.92 -13.01 24.75
CA PHE A 484 8.59 -13.11 26.17
C PHE A 484 7.11 -12.75 26.40
N GLY A 485 6.41 -13.52 27.23
CA GLY A 485 5.05 -13.23 27.69
C GLY A 485 3.92 -13.33 26.66
N LEU A 486 4.18 -13.79 25.44
CA LEU A 486 3.13 -14.09 24.45
C LEU A 486 2.68 -15.53 24.63
N SER A 487 1.43 -15.74 25.04
CA SER A 487 0.80 -17.06 24.93
C SER A 487 0.73 -17.45 23.45
N GLU A 488 1.29 -18.60 23.10
CA GLU A 488 1.06 -19.22 21.79
C GLU A 488 -0.45 -19.51 21.66
N THR A 489 -1.14 -18.72 20.83
CA THR A 489 -2.51 -19.01 20.36
C THR A 489 -2.58 -18.81 18.87
#